data_AF-A0AA35NXS3-F1
#
_entry.id   AF-A0AA35NXS3-F1
#
_cell.length_a   1.000
_cell.length_b   1.000
_cell.length_c   1.000
_cell.angle_alpha   90.00
_cell.angle_beta   90.00
_cell.angle_gamma   90.00
#
_symmetry.space_group_name_H-M   'P 1'
#
loop_
_entity.id
_entity.type
_entity.pdbx_description
1 polymer ?
#
loop_
_entity_poly.entity_id
_entity_poly.type
_entity_poly.pdbx_seq_one_letter_code
_entity_poly.pdbx_strand_id
1 'polypeptide(L)'
;MAPGGALRVLVCGDVEGRLGSLYSRVQAAQSKSGPFDLLLCVGNFFGSAQDPEWEEYQTGAKKAPIQTYVLGANNSETAQCFPDASGCELAENITYLGRKGVFSGASGLQIAYLSGTESTGGEPTPAHCFSTKDVTDLKTSLLSASKFKGVDILLTSSWPKGVEIFGNSPGDIDTKKCGSGLVSLLAASLKPRYHFAALQKVYYERLPYRNHAVLQEAAQHVSRFIALAGVGNSDKRKYLYAFSILPMSSMEPAELVKQPQDVTENPYRRPGGGKSCAHLLPDEKEEPAPQFFFDLSSKPKGRKRRPEGGEGQQPKRAPGKPPLPTAACWFCLASPEVEKHLVVSIGTHCYLALAKGGLTPDHVLILPIGHCQSMVDLASEVVEEVEQYKSALKRFFGARGKRFVAFERNYRSQHLQLQVVPVPLNCCTTEDIKEAFIVQAEEQRIELLEIPEHSALKQVEGAHQGLLEPRGPFHP
;
A
#
# COMPACT_ATOMS: atom_id res chain seq x y z
N MET A 1 -27.67 9.01 13.87
CA MET A 1 -26.32 8.78 14.44
C MET A 1 -25.58 10.10 14.46
N ALA A 2 -24.98 10.49 15.59
CA ALA A 2 -24.15 11.68 15.65
C ALA A 2 -22.85 11.45 14.84
N PRO A 3 -22.44 12.37 13.96
CA PRO A 3 -21.17 12.26 13.24
C PRO A 3 -19.99 12.28 14.23
N GLY A 4 -19.06 11.32 14.10
CA GLY A 4 -17.81 11.25 14.89
C GLY A 4 -17.79 10.31 16.10
N GLY A 5 -18.86 9.54 16.35
CA GLY A 5 -18.88 8.53 17.42
C GLY A 5 -18.21 7.21 17.03
N ALA A 6 -17.61 6.51 18.00
CA ALA A 6 -17.14 5.14 17.80
C ALA A 6 -18.33 4.20 17.57
N LEU A 7 -18.27 3.41 16.50
CA LEU A 7 -19.25 2.39 16.17
C LEU A 7 -18.98 1.10 16.91
N ARG A 8 -20.03 0.39 17.27
CA ARG A 8 -20.00 -0.92 17.92
C ARG A 8 -20.45 -1.97 16.92
N VAL A 9 -19.53 -2.83 16.54
CA VAL A 9 -19.72 -3.80 15.46
C VAL A 9 -19.65 -5.22 16.01
N LEU A 10 -20.58 -6.05 15.55
CA LEU A 10 -20.51 -7.50 15.71
C LEU A 10 -20.05 -8.12 14.38
N VAL A 11 -19.20 -9.13 14.46
CA VAL A 11 -18.77 -9.92 13.29
C VAL A 11 -18.96 -11.39 13.58
N CYS A 12 -19.61 -12.10 12.66
CA CYS A 12 -19.88 -13.53 12.74
C CYS A 12 -19.17 -14.28 11.61
N GLY A 13 -18.63 -15.46 11.93
CA GLY A 13 -18.11 -16.42 10.95
C GLY A 13 -19.23 -17.15 10.20
N ASP A 14 -19.06 -18.44 9.98
CA ASP A 14 -20.02 -19.28 9.27
C ASP A 14 -21.32 -19.46 10.07
N VAL A 15 -22.43 -18.97 9.54
CA VAL A 15 -23.77 -19.11 10.15
C VAL A 15 -24.34 -20.49 9.82
N GLU A 16 -24.21 -20.92 8.56
CA GLU A 16 -24.72 -22.20 8.02
C GLU A 16 -26.19 -22.42 8.38
N GLY A 17 -27.03 -21.38 8.22
CA GLY A 17 -28.48 -21.46 8.45
C GLY A 17 -28.96 -21.38 9.90
N ARG A 18 -28.05 -21.35 10.88
CA ARG A 18 -28.38 -21.32 12.31
C ARG A 18 -28.73 -19.91 12.80
N LEU A 19 -29.72 -19.28 12.17
CA LEU A 19 -30.11 -17.88 12.37
C LEU A 19 -30.66 -17.64 13.78
N GLY A 20 -31.48 -18.54 14.31
CA GLY A 20 -32.01 -18.48 15.66
C GLY A 20 -30.91 -18.49 16.72
N SER A 21 -29.89 -19.34 16.54
CA SER A 21 -28.72 -19.40 17.43
C SER A 21 -27.88 -18.13 17.34
N LEU A 22 -27.66 -17.61 16.13
CA LEU A 22 -26.94 -16.36 15.90
C LEU A 22 -27.66 -15.19 16.58
N TYR A 23 -28.93 -14.97 16.26
CA TYR A 23 -29.65 -13.79 16.73
C TYR A 23 -29.97 -13.85 18.22
N SER A 24 -30.21 -15.03 18.80
CA SER A 24 -30.30 -15.18 20.25
C SER A 24 -29.00 -14.74 20.94
N ARG A 25 -27.84 -15.10 20.36
CA ARG A 25 -26.53 -14.68 20.89
C ARG A 25 -26.31 -13.18 20.73
N VAL A 26 -26.74 -12.59 19.61
CA VAL A 26 -26.69 -11.15 19.34
C VAL A 26 -27.53 -10.37 20.35
N GLN A 27 -28.77 -10.79 20.59
CA GLN A 27 -29.64 -10.18 21.59
C GLN A 27 -29.02 -10.26 22.99
N ALA A 28 -28.49 -11.42 23.39
CA ALA A 28 -27.79 -11.56 24.66
C ALA A 28 -26.57 -10.63 24.77
N ALA A 29 -25.83 -10.43 23.68
CA ALA A 29 -24.71 -9.49 23.65
C ALA A 29 -25.18 -8.03 23.78
N GLN A 30 -26.27 -7.65 23.11
CA GLN A 30 -26.87 -6.32 23.23
C GLN A 30 -27.39 -6.05 24.65
N SER A 31 -28.05 -7.03 25.28
CA SER A 31 -28.53 -6.88 26.66
C SER A 31 -27.38 -6.73 27.66
N LYS A 32 -26.27 -7.45 27.46
CA LYS A 32 -25.12 -7.40 28.37
C LYS A 32 -24.26 -6.16 28.20
N SER A 33 -24.00 -5.76 26.95
CA SER A 33 -22.99 -4.76 26.64
C SER A 33 -23.62 -3.44 26.14
N GLY A 34 -24.94 -3.37 25.95
CA GLY A 34 -25.63 -2.26 25.30
C GLY A 34 -25.75 -2.44 23.78
N PRO A 35 -26.42 -1.51 23.08
CA PRO A 35 -26.73 -1.64 21.66
C PRO A 35 -25.47 -1.70 20.80
N PHE A 36 -25.55 -2.49 19.73
CA PHE A 36 -24.57 -2.56 18.64
C PHE A 36 -25.19 -1.93 17.39
N ASP A 37 -24.36 -1.34 16.54
CA ASP A 37 -24.82 -0.59 15.37
C ASP A 37 -25.09 -1.51 14.17
N LEU A 38 -24.26 -2.53 13.97
CA LEU A 38 -24.39 -3.47 12.85
C LEU A 38 -23.75 -4.84 13.13
N LEU A 39 -24.20 -5.86 12.40
CA LEU A 39 -23.65 -7.20 12.37
C LEU A 39 -23.09 -7.50 10.97
N LEU A 40 -21.86 -8.01 10.89
CA LEU A 40 -21.20 -8.44 9.66
C LEU A 40 -21.03 -9.96 9.66
N CYS A 41 -21.64 -10.67 8.71
CA CYS A 41 -21.47 -12.12 8.53
C CYS A 41 -20.50 -12.38 7.38
N VAL A 42 -19.34 -12.95 7.70
CA VAL A 42 -18.21 -13.10 6.76
C VAL A 42 -17.98 -14.52 6.27
N GLY A 43 -18.88 -15.46 6.56
CA GLY A 43 -18.79 -16.85 6.12
C GLY A 43 -20.03 -17.32 5.37
N ASN A 44 -20.28 -18.63 5.36
CA ASN A 44 -21.50 -19.20 4.83
C ASN A 44 -22.71 -18.72 5.64
N PHE A 45 -23.56 -17.88 5.05
CA PHE A 45 -24.77 -17.40 5.72
C PHE A 45 -25.86 -18.48 5.71
N PHE A 46 -26.16 -19.03 4.53
CA PHE A 46 -27.11 -20.11 4.33
C PHE A 46 -26.46 -21.48 4.56
N GLY A 47 -27.22 -22.42 5.13
CA GLY A 47 -26.78 -23.81 5.29
C GLY A 47 -27.01 -24.66 4.04
N SER A 48 -28.09 -24.36 3.31
CA SER A 48 -28.48 -25.01 2.06
C SER A 48 -29.31 -24.03 1.22
N ALA A 49 -29.68 -24.45 0.01
CA ALA A 49 -30.52 -23.65 -0.87
C ALA A 49 -31.98 -23.52 -0.39
N GLN A 50 -32.45 -24.48 0.42
CA GLN A 50 -33.76 -24.51 1.07
C GLN A 50 -33.55 -24.56 2.58
N ASP A 51 -33.20 -23.41 3.13
CA ASP A 51 -32.90 -23.26 4.55
C ASP A 51 -34.22 -23.06 5.34
N PRO A 52 -34.59 -23.98 6.25
CA PRO A 52 -35.88 -23.93 6.93
C PRO A 52 -35.98 -22.74 7.89
N GLU A 53 -34.89 -22.31 8.51
CA GLU A 53 -34.93 -21.12 9.37
C GLU A 53 -35.06 -19.84 8.54
N TRP A 54 -34.54 -19.83 7.31
CA TRP A 54 -34.61 -18.67 6.43
C TRP A 54 -36.03 -18.32 6.00
N GLU A 55 -36.90 -19.31 5.80
CA GLU A 55 -38.30 -19.09 5.36
C GLU A 55 -39.05 -18.16 6.33
N GLU A 56 -38.78 -18.26 7.63
CA GLU A 56 -39.38 -17.39 8.65
C GLU A 56 -38.93 -15.92 8.52
N TYR A 57 -37.70 -15.66 8.05
CA TYR A 57 -37.22 -14.29 7.81
C TYR A 57 -37.70 -13.77 6.46
N GLN A 58 -37.76 -14.62 5.44
CA GLN A 58 -38.23 -14.26 4.11
C GLN A 58 -39.73 -13.90 4.10
N THR A 59 -40.53 -14.61 4.89
CA THR A 59 -41.97 -14.33 5.07
C THR A 59 -42.25 -13.17 6.05
N GLY A 60 -41.23 -12.70 6.77
CA GLY A 60 -41.37 -11.66 7.79
C GLY A 60 -41.94 -12.13 9.13
N ALA A 61 -42.10 -13.44 9.34
CA ALA A 61 -42.50 -14.02 10.62
C ALA A 61 -41.46 -13.76 11.73
N LYS A 62 -40.18 -13.74 11.36
CA LYS A 62 -39.05 -13.30 12.19
C LYS A 62 -38.35 -12.12 11.55
N LYS A 63 -37.73 -11.28 12.39
CA LYS A 63 -36.94 -10.12 11.98
C LYS A 63 -35.56 -10.19 12.60
N ALA A 64 -34.53 -9.78 11.87
CA ALA A 64 -33.20 -9.65 12.46
C ALA A 64 -33.22 -8.51 13.50
N PRO A 65 -32.66 -8.73 14.71
CA PRO A 65 -32.68 -7.76 15.81
C PRO A 65 -31.69 -6.60 15.61
N ILE A 66 -30.91 -6.62 14.52
CA ILE A 66 -29.90 -5.64 14.17
C ILE A 66 -29.71 -5.64 12.65
N GLN A 67 -29.31 -4.50 12.09
CA GLN A 67 -28.89 -4.43 10.70
C GLN A 67 -27.74 -5.41 10.44
N THR A 68 -27.99 -6.39 9.60
CA THR A 68 -27.10 -7.52 9.33
C THR A 68 -26.65 -7.46 7.88
N TYR A 69 -25.34 -7.37 7.66
CA TYR A 69 -24.72 -7.38 6.35
C TYR A 69 -24.03 -8.72 6.12
N VAL A 70 -24.29 -9.35 4.98
CA VAL A 70 -23.78 -10.68 4.64
C VAL A 70 -22.92 -10.63 3.39
N LEU A 71 -21.86 -11.45 3.36
CA LEU A 71 -21.14 -11.79 2.12
C LEU A 71 -21.94 -12.81 1.30
N GLY A 72 -21.59 -12.92 0.02
CA GLY A 72 -22.25 -13.80 -0.93
C GLY A 72 -21.88 -15.28 -0.76
N ALA A 73 -22.45 -16.12 -1.61
CA ALA A 73 -22.24 -17.56 -1.59
C ALA A 73 -20.76 -17.95 -1.75
N ASN A 74 -20.39 -19.06 -1.13
CA ASN A 74 -19.04 -19.66 -1.25
C ASN A 74 -19.08 -21.08 -1.87
N ASN A 75 -20.26 -21.51 -2.32
CA ASN A 75 -20.49 -22.76 -3.02
C ASN A 75 -21.63 -22.59 -4.04
N SER A 76 -21.74 -23.52 -4.99
CA SER A 76 -22.75 -23.47 -6.04
C SER A 76 -24.18 -23.66 -5.54
N GLU A 77 -24.37 -24.40 -4.45
CA GLU A 77 -25.70 -24.72 -3.90
C GLU A 77 -26.42 -23.47 -3.38
N THR A 78 -25.71 -22.64 -2.61
CA THR A 78 -26.25 -21.42 -2.00
C THR A 78 -26.22 -20.21 -2.91
N ALA A 79 -25.64 -20.32 -4.11
CA ALA A 79 -25.52 -19.21 -5.06
C ALA A 79 -26.88 -18.62 -5.45
N GLN A 80 -27.91 -19.46 -5.55
CA GLN A 80 -29.27 -19.03 -5.90
C GLN A 80 -29.97 -18.20 -4.80
N CYS A 81 -29.46 -18.23 -3.56
CA CYS A 81 -29.99 -17.43 -2.45
C CYS A 81 -29.63 -15.94 -2.58
N PHE A 82 -28.77 -15.58 -3.54
CA PHE A 82 -28.29 -14.22 -3.75
C PHE A 82 -28.67 -13.74 -5.16
N PRO A 83 -29.85 -13.11 -5.34
CA PRO A 83 -30.40 -12.86 -6.67
C PRO A 83 -29.68 -11.73 -7.44
N ASP A 84 -29.13 -10.74 -6.74
CA ASP A 84 -28.47 -9.59 -7.35
C ASP A 84 -26.99 -9.53 -7.00
N ALA A 85 -26.12 -9.65 -8.00
CA ALA A 85 -24.67 -9.60 -7.81
C ALA A 85 -24.14 -8.24 -7.30
N SER A 86 -24.90 -7.16 -7.47
CA SER A 86 -24.56 -5.82 -6.96
C SER A 86 -24.87 -5.63 -5.47
N GLY A 87 -25.62 -6.56 -4.88
CA GLY A 87 -26.11 -6.48 -3.50
C GLY A 87 -27.60 -6.14 -3.45
N CYS A 88 -28.29 -6.64 -2.44
CA CYS A 88 -29.72 -6.42 -2.25
C CYS A 88 -30.13 -6.67 -0.81
N GLU A 89 -31.30 -6.16 -0.42
CA GLU A 89 -31.97 -6.60 0.79
C GLU A 89 -32.57 -8.00 0.55
N LEU A 90 -32.17 -8.97 1.38
CA LEU A 90 -32.63 -10.35 1.29
C LEU A 90 -33.90 -10.58 2.13
N ALA A 91 -33.97 -9.91 3.28
CA ALA A 91 -35.10 -9.88 4.21
C ALA A 91 -34.96 -8.62 5.08
N GLU A 92 -36.00 -8.27 5.85
CA GLU A 92 -35.97 -7.08 6.70
C GLU A 92 -34.75 -7.10 7.66
N ASN A 93 -33.93 -6.04 7.57
CA ASN A 93 -32.66 -5.87 8.29
C ASN A 93 -31.55 -6.87 7.91
N ILE A 94 -31.67 -7.60 6.80
CA ILE A 94 -30.65 -8.53 6.29
C ILE A 94 -30.29 -8.14 4.85
N THR A 95 -29.07 -7.66 4.65
CA THR A 95 -28.61 -7.12 3.38
C THR A 95 -27.38 -7.88 2.87
N TYR A 96 -27.46 -8.39 1.65
CA TYR A 96 -26.31 -8.87 0.89
C TYR A 96 -25.53 -7.68 0.34
N LEU A 97 -24.24 -7.59 0.66
CA LEU A 97 -23.37 -6.49 0.23
C LEU A 97 -23.07 -6.51 -1.28
N GLY A 98 -23.20 -7.66 -1.95
CA GLY A 98 -22.82 -7.83 -3.34
C GLY A 98 -21.50 -8.59 -3.52
N ARG A 99 -21.11 -8.79 -4.77
CA ARG A 99 -19.96 -9.61 -5.16
C ARG A 99 -18.64 -9.01 -4.70
N LYS A 100 -18.48 -7.70 -4.89
CA LYS A 100 -17.32 -6.91 -4.49
C LYS A 100 -17.74 -5.45 -4.37
N GLY A 101 -17.09 -4.69 -3.51
CA GLY A 101 -17.36 -3.27 -3.42
C GLY A 101 -16.88 -2.64 -2.13
N VAL A 102 -17.40 -1.43 -1.89
CA VAL A 102 -17.10 -0.62 -0.71
C VAL A 102 -18.39 -0.10 -0.14
N PHE A 103 -18.69 -0.52 1.08
CA PHE A 103 -19.79 0.04 1.86
C PHE A 103 -19.26 1.25 2.63
N SER A 104 -19.90 2.41 2.42
CA SER A 104 -19.59 3.65 3.14
C SER A 104 -20.77 4.01 4.04
N GLY A 105 -20.57 3.88 5.35
CA GLY A 105 -21.58 4.24 6.34
C GLY A 105 -21.65 5.75 6.56
N ALA A 106 -22.80 6.25 7.02
CA ALA A 106 -23.00 7.68 7.31
C ALA A 106 -22.05 8.24 8.39
N SER A 107 -21.44 7.38 9.21
CA SER A 107 -20.42 7.75 10.18
C SER A 107 -19.03 7.98 9.58
N GLY A 108 -18.85 7.72 8.28
CA GLY A 108 -17.55 7.73 7.61
C GLY A 108 -16.79 6.39 7.67
N LEU A 109 -17.41 5.33 8.20
CA LEU A 109 -16.87 3.97 8.18
C LEU A 109 -16.76 3.43 6.76
N GLN A 110 -15.58 2.93 6.37
CA GLN A 110 -15.38 2.28 5.08
C GLN A 110 -15.10 0.78 5.21
N ILE A 111 -15.99 -0.02 4.66
CA ILE A 111 -15.89 -1.49 4.63
C ILE A 111 -15.69 -1.94 3.18
N ALA A 112 -14.49 -2.41 2.84
CA ALA A 112 -14.28 -3.14 1.59
C ALA A 112 -14.71 -4.60 1.75
N TYR A 113 -15.32 -5.18 0.73
CA TYR A 113 -15.76 -6.58 0.76
C TYR A 113 -15.50 -7.30 -0.56
N LEU A 114 -15.23 -8.60 -0.45
CA LEU A 114 -15.10 -9.53 -1.57
C LEU A 114 -15.78 -10.85 -1.20
N SER A 115 -16.85 -11.17 -1.92
CA SER A 115 -17.67 -12.37 -1.71
C SER A 115 -17.14 -13.57 -2.50
N GLY A 116 -17.30 -14.77 -1.93
CA GLY A 116 -17.00 -16.04 -2.58
C GLY A 116 -15.58 -16.58 -2.33
N THR A 117 -15.20 -17.55 -3.17
CA THR A 117 -13.90 -18.23 -3.16
C THR A 117 -13.09 -17.95 -4.43
N GLU A 118 -11.78 -18.16 -4.40
CA GLU A 118 -10.93 -17.95 -5.59
C GLU A 118 -11.32 -18.92 -6.72
N SER A 119 -11.58 -18.38 -7.91
CA SER A 119 -11.94 -19.18 -9.09
C SER A 119 -10.76 -20.04 -9.56
N THR A 120 -11.01 -21.32 -9.88
CA THR A 120 -10.02 -22.27 -10.40
C THR A 120 -9.90 -22.27 -11.93
N GLY A 121 -10.47 -21.28 -12.61
CA GLY A 121 -10.46 -21.16 -14.08
C GLY A 121 -11.82 -21.51 -14.68
N GLY A 122 -12.57 -20.47 -15.05
CA GLY A 122 -13.89 -20.55 -15.67
C GLY A 122 -14.41 -19.15 -15.97
N GLU A 123 -14.68 -18.89 -17.25
CA GLU A 123 -15.31 -17.67 -17.75
C GLU A 123 -16.71 -18.03 -18.29
N PRO A 124 -17.80 -17.38 -17.85
CA PRO A 124 -17.86 -16.31 -16.86
C PRO A 124 -17.58 -16.82 -15.43
N THR A 125 -17.03 -15.96 -14.57
CA THR A 125 -16.71 -16.34 -13.18
C THR A 125 -17.99 -16.66 -12.40
N PRO A 126 -18.12 -17.88 -11.81
CA PRO A 126 -19.32 -18.30 -11.07
C PRO A 126 -19.73 -17.31 -9.97
N ALA A 127 -21.02 -17.24 -9.64
CA ALA A 127 -21.56 -16.30 -8.65
C ALA A 127 -20.98 -16.49 -7.23
N HIS A 128 -20.51 -17.70 -6.91
CA HIS A 128 -19.88 -18.04 -5.64
C HIS A 128 -18.35 -17.90 -5.65
N CYS A 129 -17.78 -17.38 -6.74
CA CYS A 129 -16.34 -17.22 -6.91
C CYS A 129 -15.97 -15.77 -7.23
N PHE A 130 -14.71 -15.42 -6.96
CA PHE A 130 -14.09 -14.18 -7.44
C PHE A 130 -12.89 -14.48 -8.34
N SER A 131 -12.60 -13.55 -9.24
CA SER A 131 -11.51 -13.63 -10.21
C SER A 131 -10.41 -12.61 -9.93
N THR A 132 -9.29 -12.73 -10.65
CA THR A 132 -8.23 -11.71 -10.68
C THR A 132 -8.77 -10.35 -11.14
N LYS A 133 -9.70 -10.34 -12.11
CA LYS A 133 -10.38 -9.13 -12.57
C LYS A 133 -11.17 -8.50 -11.44
N ASP A 134 -11.87 -9.31 -10.64
CA ASP A 134 -12.64 -8.80 -9.51
C ASP A 134 -11.78 -8.07 -8.48
N VAL A 135 -10.66 -8.68 -8.10
CA VAL A 135 -9.70 -8.09 -7.17
C VAL A 135 -9.04 -6.85 -7.75
N THR A 136 -8.70 -6.87 -9.05
CA THR A 136 -8.06 -5.73 -9.73
C THR A 136 -9.00 -4.53 -9.82
N ASP A 137 -10.26 -4.75 -10.19
CA ASP A 137 -11.26 -3.68 -10.27
C ASP A 137 -11.51 -3.04 -8.90
N LEU A 138 -11.71 -3.86 -7.86
CA LEU A 138 -11.93 -3.36 -6.49
C LEU A 138 -10.73 -2.57 -5.99
N LYS A 139 -9.52 -3.09 -6.20
CA LYS A 139 -8.28 -2.41 -5.87
C LYS A 139 -8.17 -1.07 -6.61
N THR A 140 -8.41 -1.06 -7.91
CA THR A 140 -8.25 0.14 -8.75
C THR A 140 -9.26 1.22 -8.35
N SER A 141 -10.50 0.82 -8.06
CA SER A 141 -11.57 1.73 -7.57
C SER A 141 -11.23 2.44 -6.27
N LEU A 142 -10.48 1.79 -5.37
CA LEU A 142 -10.08 2.38 -4.08
C LEU A 142 -8.76 3.16 -4.18
N LEU A 143 -7.79 2.65 -4.94
CA LEU A 143 -6.48 3.28 -5.08
C LEU A 143 -6.49 4.51 -5.99
N SER A 144 -7.47 4.67 -6.86
CA SER A 144 -7.62 5.88 -7.69
C SER A 144 -7.97 7.12 -6.88
N ALA A 145 -8.42 6.97 -5.62
CA ALA A 145 -8.65 8.09 -4.73
C ALA A 145 -7.30 8.71 -4.31
N SER A 146 -7.10 10.00 -4.63
CA SER A 146 -5.85 10.76 -4.44
C SER A 146 -5.30 10.79 -3.00
N LYS A 147 -6.09 10.37 -2.01
CA LYS A 147 -5.74 10.33 -0.58
C LYS A 147 -5.98 8.96 0.06
N PHE A 148 -5.98 7.87 -0.71
CA PHE A 148 -6.22 6.53 -0.16
C PHE A 148 -5.12 6.11 0.83
N LYS A 149 -5.48 6.03 2.11
CA LYS A 149 -4.58 5.56 3.18
C LYS A 149 -4.78 4.09 3.49
N GLY A 150 -5.98 3.59 3.30
CA GLY A 150 -6.42 2.23 3.63
C GLY A 150 -7.93 2.22 3.87
N VAL A 151 -8.46 1.09 4.33
CA VAL A 151 -9.87 0.94 4.72
C VAL A 151 -10.02 0.57 6.18
N ASP A 152 -11.17 0.87 6.80
CA ASP A 152 -11.42 0.49 8.20
C ASP A 152 -11.52 -1.02 8.34
N ILE A 153 -12.30 -1.65 7.47
CA ILE A 153 -12.58 -3.08 7.52
C ILE A 153 -12.48 -3.69 6.12
N LEU A 154 -11.83 -4.84 6.00
CA LEU A 154 -11.89 -5.73 4.85
C LEU A 154 -12.63 -7.02 5.24
N LEU A 155 -13.65 -7.38 4.47
CA LEU A 155 -14.43 -8.62 4.65
C LEU A 155 -14.15 -9.56 3.48
N THR A 156 -13.69 -10.78 3.78
CA THR A 156 -13.54 -11.83 2.79
C THR A 156 -13.93 -13.17 3.39
N SER A 157 -14.65 -14.02 2.66
CA SER A 157 -14.95 -15.36 3.19
C SER A 157 -13.68 -16.20 3.29
N SER A 158 -12.88 -16.21 2.23
CA SER A 158 -11.61 -16.92 2.16
C SER A 158 -10.51 -16.20 2.96
N TRP A 159 -9.62 -16.97 3.59
CA TRP A 159 -8.43 -16.42 4.23
C TRP A 159 -7.44 -15.87 3.19
N PRO A 160 -6.63 -14.85 3.53
CA PRO A 160 -5.43 -14.54 2.78
C PRO A 160 -4.39 -15.66 2.92
N LYS A 161 -3.79 -16.07 1.80
CA LYS A 161 -2.68 -17.02 1.78
C LYS A 161 -1.44 -16.44 2.50
N GLY A 162 -0.84 -17.25 3.37
CA GLY A 162 0.38 -16.87 4.12
C GLY A 162 0.12 -15.89 5.28
N VAL A 163 -1.13 -15.75 5.72
CA VAL A 163 -1.50 -14.81 6.80
C VAL A 163 -0.76 -15.09 8.11
N GLU A 164 -0.35 -16.33 8.36
CA GLU A 164 0.41 -16.74 9.55
C GLU A 164 1.87 -16.27 9.54
N ILE A 165 2.42 -15.88 8.39
CA ILE A 165 3.83 -15.51 8.27
C ILE A 165 4.14 -14.36 9.24
N PHE A 166 5.25 -14.48 9.99
CA PHE A 166 5.68 -13.58 11.08
C PHE A 166 4.74 -13.49 12.30
N GLY A 167 3.57 -14.12 12.26
CA GLY A 167 2.57 -14.11 13.32
C GLY A 167 2.64 -15.31 14.26
N ASN A 168 1.63 -15.42 15.13
CA ASN A 168 1.37 -16.61 15.93
C ASN A 168 0.82 -17.76 15.07
N SER A 169 1.01 -19.01 15.51
CA SER A 169 0.50 -20.18 14.76
C SER A 169 -1.03 -20.25 14.79
N PRO A 170 -1.70 -20.60 13.66
CA PRO A 170 -3.14 -20.85 13.61
C PRO A 170 -3.54 -22.25 14.12
N GLY A 171 -2.64 -22.98 14.78
CA GLY A 171 -2.90 -24.32 15.29
C GLY A 171 -2.91 -25.37 14.18
N ASP A 172 -3.98 -26.16 14.11
CA ASP A 172 -4.07 -27.35 13.25
C ASP A 172 -4.41 -27.07 11.78
N ILE A 173 -4.49 -25.80 11.37
CA ILE A 173 -4.78 -25.43 9.97
C ILE A 173 -3.54 -25.69 9.11
N ASP A 174 -3.71 -26.46 8.03
CA ASP A 174 -2.69 -26.59 6.98
C ASP A 174 -2.63 -25.30 6.14
N THR A 175 -1.80 -24.36 6.59
CA THR A 175 -1.65 -23.05 5.95
C THR A 175 -1.06 -23.10 4.55
N LYS A 176 -0.46 -24.23 4.15
CA LYS A 176 0.07 -24.40 2.78
C LYS A 176 -1.04 -24.57 1.75
N LYS A 177 -2.17 -25.14 2.17
CA LYS A 177 -3.35 -25.42 1.33
C LYS A 177 -4.48 -24.43 1.57
N CYS A 178 -4.41 -23.67 2.65
CA CYS A 178 -5.41 -22.68 3.02
C CYS A 178 -5.13 -21.31 2.37
N GLY A 179 -6.22 -20.63 2.03
CA GLY A 179 -6.20 -19.22 1.69
C GLY A 179 -5.96 -18.92 0.21
N SER A 180 -6.30 -17.68 -0.15
CA SER A 180 -6.29 -17.16 -1.51
C SER A 180 -5.12 -16.20 -1.70
N GLY A 181 -4.39 -16.36 -2.81
CA GLY A 181 -3.31 -15.44 -3.19
C GLY A 181 -3.84 -14.06 -3.59
N LEU A 182 -5.01 -14.04 -4.22
CA LEU A 182 -5.71 -12.81 -4.58
C LEU A 182 -6.18 -12.03 -3.35
N VAL A 183 -6.65 -12.72 -2.31
CA VAL A 183 -7.02 -12.07 -1.03
C VAL A 183 -5.79 -11.50 -0.32
N SER A 184 -4.63 -12.17 -0.36
CA SER A 184 -3.37 -11.60 0.15
C SER A 184 -2.96 -10.34 -0.60
N LEU A 185 -3.07 -10.35 -1.94
CA LEU A 185 -2.80 -9.18 -2.77
C LEU A 185 -3.74 -8.02 -2.42
N LEU A 186 -5.03 -8.32 -2.21
CA LEU A 186 -6.03 -7.33 -1.84
C LEU A 186 -5.72 -6.74 -0.47
N ALA A 187 -5.48 -7.57 0.55
CA ALA A 187 -5.15 -7.11 1.90
C ALA A 187 -3.86 -6.27 1.94
N ALA A 188 -2.83 -6.67 1.17
CA ALA A 188 -1.59 -5.90 1.04
C ALA A 188 -1.81 -4.54 0.37
N SER A 189 -2.72 -4.46 -0.61
CA SER A 189 -3.00 -3.25 -1.36
C SER A 189 -3.92 -2.29 -0.59
N LEU A 190 -4.97 -2.80 0.03
CA LEU A 190 -5.99 -2.01 0.71
C LEU A 190 -5.63 -1.64 2.15
N LYS A 191 -4.61 -2.28 2.73
CA LYS A 191 -4.10 -1.99 4.08
C LYS A 191 -5.26 -1.82 5.09
N PRO A 192 -6.11 -2.84 5.32
CA PRO A 192 -7.26 -2.67 6.19
C PRO A 192 -6.84 -2.52 7.66
N ARG A 193 -7.55 -1.77 8.50
CA ARG A 193 -7.30 -1.80 9.95
C ARG A 193 -7.74 -3.13 10.58
N TYR A 194 -8.85 -3.67 10.10
CA TYR A 194 -9.34 -4.99 10.46
C TYR A 194 -9.65 -5.81 9.22
N HIS A 195 -9.21 -7.07 9.19
CA HIS A 195 -9.56 -8.02 8.14
C HIS A 195 -10.23 -9.22 8.80
N PHE A 196 -11.50 -9.44 8.47
CA PHE A 196 -12.27 -10.58 8.96
C PHE A 196 -12.47 -11.64 7.88
N ALA A 197 -12.31 -12.91 8.27
CA ALA A 197 -12.54 -14.06 7.40
C ALA A 197 -13.17 -15.27 8.11
N ALA A 198 -13.57 -16.29 7.36
CA ALA A 198 -14.23 -17.50 7.86
C ALA A 198 -13.83 -18.76 7.05
N LEU A 199 -14.76 -19.69 6.82
CA LEU A 199 -14.65 -20.93 6.03
C LEU A 199 -13.73 -22.02 6.59
N GLN A 200 -12.74 -21.68 7.40
CA GLN A 200 -11.83 -22.67 8.00
C GLN A 200 -12.38 -23.31 9.27
N LYS A 201 -13.59 -22.93 9.71
CA LYS A 201 -14.27 -23.46 10.90
C LYS A 201 -13.49 -23.31 12.21
N VAL A 202 -12.46 -22.46 12.24
CA VAL A 202 -11.62 -22.20 13.42
C VAL A 202 -11.65 -20.73 13.80
N TYR A 203 -11.42 -20.45 15.08
CA TYR A 203 -11.07 -19.12 15.53
C TYR A 203 -9.56 -18.94 15.45
N TYR A 204 -9.13 -17.87 14.78
CA TYR A 204 -7.72 -17.48 14.76
C TYR A 204 -7.60 -15.97 14.78
N GLU A 205 -6.96 -15.45 15.82
CA GLU A 205 -6.63 -14.05 15.97
C GLU A 205 -5.13 -13.91 15.81
N ARG A 206 -4.72 -13.30 14.70
CA ARG A 206 -3.31 -13.04 14.41
C ARG A 206 -2.84 -11.84 15.20
N LEU A 207 -1.60 -11.86 15.69
CA LEU A 207 -0.87 -10.66 16.09
C LEU A 207 -1.01 -9.56 15.02
N PRO A 208 -1.06 -8.27 15.38
CA PRO A 208 -1.20 -7.21 14.39
C PRO A 208 0.04 -7.14 13.48
N TYR A 209 -0.11 -6.71 12.23
CA TYR A 209 1.03 -6.43 11.34
C TYR A 209 1.07 -4.99 10.84
N ARG A 210 2.29 -4.50 10.56
CA ARG A 210 2.53 -3.15 10.02
C ARG A 210 2.19 -3.05 8.53
N ASN A 211 1.65 -1.90 8.11
CA ASN A 211 1.43 -1.59 6.69
C ASN A 211 2.53 -0.70 6.07
N HIS A 212 3.62 -0.51 6.79
CA HIS A 212 4.77 0.27 6.37
C HIS A 212 6.08 -0.45 6.67
N ALA A 213 7.14 -0.10 5.94
CA ALA A 213 8.47 -0.65 6.16
C ALA A 213 9.19 0.20 7.20
N VAL A 214 9.57 -0.43 8.31
CA VAL A 214 10.25 0.25 9.42
C VAL A 214 11.53 0.91 8.90
N LEU A 215 11.75 2.18 9.25
CA LEU A 215 12.85 3.05 8.79
C LEU A 215 12.87 3.42 7.30
N GLN A 216 12.06 2.80 6.43
CA GLN A 216 12.03 3.08 4.98
C GLN A 216 10.80 3.89 4.56
N GLU A 217 9.67 3.68 5.23
CA GLU A 217 8.39 4.33 4.93
C GLU A 217 7.86 5.05 6.16
N ALA A 218 7.06 6.09 5.94
CA ALA A 218 6.34 6.76 7.02
C ALA A 218 5.44 5.75 7.76
N ALA A 219 5.38 5.90 9.09
CA ALA A 219 4.54 5.06 9.92
C ALA A 219 3.08 5.12 9.43
N GLN A 220 2.49 3.95 9.26
CA GLN A 220 1.09 3.75 8.87
C GLN A 220 0.41 2.89 9.93
N HIS A 221 -0.93 2.93 9.92
CA HIS A 221 -1.73 2.07 10.78
C HIS A 221 -1.41 0.59 10.58
N VAL A 222 -1.76 -0.18 11.60
CA VAL A 222 -1.59 -1.63 11.63
C VAL A 222 -2.88 -2.34 11.21
N SER A 223 -2.73 -3.55 10.71
CA SER A 223 -3.83 -4.45 10.38
C SER A 223 -3.97 -5.54 11.43
N ARG A 224 -5.22 -5.86 11.81
CA ARG A 224 -5.57 -7.03 12.64
C ARG A 224 -6.35 -8.01 11.79
N PHE A 225 -5.86 -9.24 11.72
CA PHE A 225 -6.57 -10.33 11.04
C PHE A 225 -7.27 -11.21 12.08
N ILE A 226 -8.58 -11.43 11.89
CA ILE A 226 -9.39 -12.29 12.74
C ILE A 226 -10.22 -13.22 11.86
N ALA A 227 -10.01 -14.51 12.03
CA ALA A 227 -10.87 -15.53 11.46
C ALA A 227 -11.81 -16.11 12.51
N LEU A 228 -13.06 -16.36 12.12
CA LEU A 228 -14.12 -16.79 13.02
C LEU A 228 -14.59 -18.21 12.69
N ALA A 229 -14.89 -18.96 13.75
CA ALA A 229 -15.47 -20.29 13.63
C ALA A 229 -16.96 -20.24 13.22
N GLY A 230 -17.55 -21.41 12.99
CA GLY A 230 -18.98 -21.54 12.72
C GLY A 230 -19.85 -21.39 13.97
N VAL A 231 -21.06 -20.85 13.82
CA VAL A 231 -22.09 -20.79 14.86
C VAL A 231 -22.34 -22.19 15.41
N GLY A 232 -22.52 -22.37 16.72
CA GLY A 232 -22.88 -23.69 17.28
C GLY A 232 -21.84 -24.81 17.04
N ASN A 233 -20.58 -24.48 16.77
CA ASN A 233 -19.51 -25.48 16.64
C ASN A 233 -19.30 -26.29 17.94
N SER A 234 -18.95 -27.58 17.79
CA SER A 234 -18.75 -28.54 18.89
C SER A 234 -17.69 -28.10 19.89
N ASP A 235 -16.64 -27.47 19.37
CA ASP A 235 -15.44 -27.09 20.11
C ASP A 235 -15.61 -25.80 20.91
N LYS A 236 -16.80 -25.17 20.84
CA LYS A 236 -17.12 -23.86 21.47
C LYS A 236 -16.12 -22.76 21.11
N ARG A 237 -15.49 -22.86 19.94
CA ARG A 237 -14.60 -21.84 19.37
C ARG A 237 -15.39 -20.56 19.13
N LYS A 238 -14.71 -19.42 19.26
CA LYS A 238 -15.33 -18.10 19.10
C LYS A 238 -15.77 -17.89 17.64
N TYR A 239 -17.08 -17.76 17.46
CA TYR A 239 -17.73 -17.51 16.16
C TYR A 239 -18.28 -16.09 16.04
N LEU A 240 -18.43 -15.38 17.17
CA LEU A 240 -18.93 -14.01 17.24
C LEU A 240 -17.88 -13.11 17.91
N TYR A 241 -17.51 -12.03 17.24
CA TYR A 241 -16.54 -11.04 17.70
C TYR A 241 -17.22 -9.68 17.86
N ALA A 242 -17.01 -9.04 19.00
CA ALA A 242 -17.58 -7.74 19.32
C ALA A 242 -16.46 -6.73 19.53
N PHE A 243 -16.52 -5.59 18.85
CA PHE A 243 -15.53 -4.52 19.02
C PHE A 243 -16.10 -3.14 18.72
N SER A 244 -15.37 -2.13 19.16
CA SER A 244 -15.65 -0.73 18.82
C SER A 244 -14.62 -0.20 17.85
N ILE A 245 -15.07 0.57 16.86
CA ILE A 245 -14.21 1.18 15.84
C ILE A 245 -14.60 2.64 15.64
N LEU A 246 -13.61 3.52 15.78
CA LEU A 246 -13.70 4.88 15.26
C LEU A 246 -13.18 4.85 13.81
N PRO A 247 -13.96 5.34 12.82
CA PRO A 247 -13.52 5.40 11.43
C PRO A 247 -12.20 6.15 11.25
N MET A 248 -11.38 5.71 10.29
CA MET A 248 -10.09 6.32 9.95
C MET A 248 -10.22 7.80 9.61
N SER A 249 -11.34 8.18 8.98
CA SER A 249 -11.65 9.56 8.60
C SER A 249 -11.90 10.48 9.82
N SER A 250 -12.25 9.91 10.97
CA SER A 250 -12.51 10.64 12.23
C SER A 250 -11.44 10.41 13.30
N MET A 251 -10.32 9.78 12.94
CA MET A 251 -9.24 9.46 13.88
C MET A 251 -8.09 10.45 13.77
N GLU A 252 -7.52 10.85 14.90
CA GLU A 252 -6.31 11.67 14.92
C GLU A 252 -5.13 10.93 14.24
N PRO A 253 -4.37 11.59 13.35
CA PRO A 253 -3.28 10.95 12.61
C PRO A 253 -2.24 10.25 13.51
N ALA A 254 -1.93 10.84 14.67
CA ALA A 254 -0.97 10.28 15.62
C ALA A 254 -1.47 8.96 16.26
N GLU A 255 -2.76 8.87 16.58
CA GLU A 255 -3.37 7.65 17.12
C GLU A 255 -3.50 6.58 16.04
N LEU A 256 -3.80 6.97 14.80
CA LEU A 256 -3.93 6.04 13.68
C LEU A 256 -2.64 5.28 13.40
N VAL A 257 -1.48 5.93 13.53
CA VAL A 257 -0.16 5.32 13.26
C VAL A 257 0.47 4.62 14.47
N LYS A 258 -0.23 4.59 15.62
CA LYS A 258 0.26 3.97 16.84
C LYS A 258 0.46 2.46 16.66
N GLN A 259 1.63 1.99 17.08
CA GLN A 259 2.05 0.60 16.93
C GLN A 259 1.88 -0.16 18.24
N PRO A 260 1.17 -1.30 18.26
CA PRO A 260 1.18 -2.23 19.38
C PRO A 260 2.59 -2.78 19.66
N GLN A 261 2.84 -3.25 20.88
CA GLN A 261 4.16 -3.79 21.26
C GLN A 261 4.48 -5.11 20.56
N ASP A 262 3.45 -5.89 20.26
CA ASP A 262 3.49 -7.23 19.66
C ASP A 262 3.31 -7.22 18.14
N VAL A 263 3.42 -6.05 17.51
CA VAL A 263 3.21 -5.90 16.08
C VAL A 263 4.35 -6.53 15.27
N THR A 264 3.97 -7.27 14.24
CA THR A 264 4.86 -8.02 13.37
C THR A 264 5.07 -7.31 12.04
N GLU A 265 5.99 -7.82 11.22
CA GLU A 265 6.08 -7.43 9.81
C GLU A 265 4.87 -7.89 9.00
N ASN A 266 4.67 -7.27 7.84
CA ASN A 266 3.56 -7.57 6.95
C ASN A 266 3.72 -8.98 6.34
N PRO A 267 2.76 -9.91 6.54
CA PRO A 267 2.86 -11.28 6.03
C PRO A 267 2.90 -11.36 4.50
N TYR A 268 2.43 -10.33 3.80
CA TYR A 268 2.31 -10.32 2.34
C TYR A 268 3.45 -9.58 1.64
N ARG A 269 4.43 -9.06 2.39
CA ARG A 269 5.63 -8.44 1.83
C ARG A 269 6.72 -9.48 1.63
N ARG A 270 7.30 -9.52 0.43
CA ARG A 270 8.44 -10.40 0.15
C ARG A 270 9.75 -9.79 0.69
N PRO A 271 10.62 -10.57 1.34
CA PRO A 271 11.98 -10.14 1.64
C PRO A 271 12.73 -9.86 0.32
N GLY A 272 13.26 -8.64 0.15
CA GLY A 272 14.07 -8.27 -1.03
C GLY A 272 13.41 -7.37 -2.07
N GLY A 273 12.32 -6.64 -1.75
CA GLY A 273 11.82 -5.51 -2.57
C GLY A 273 11.31 -5.85 -3.98
N GLY A 274 11.35 -7.13 -4.38
CA GLY A 274 10.74 -7.62 -5.61
C GLY A 274 9.22 -7.47 -5.54
N LYS A 275 8.67 -6.79 -6.55
CA LYS A 275 7.26 -6.65 -6.95
C LYS A 275 6.25 -7.41 -6.08
N SER A 276 5.21 -6.68 -5.64
CA SER A 276 3.93 -7.28 -5.20
C SER A 276 3.50 -8.40 -6.15
N CYS A 277 2.66 -9.34 -5.71
CA CYS A 277 2.11 -10.46 -6.50
C CYS A 277 1.31 -10.02 -7.75
N ALA A 278 1.97 -9.38 -8.71
CA ALA A 278 1.47 -8.97 -10.02
C ALA A 278 1.94 -9.93 -11.13
N HIS A 279 2.69 -11.00 -10.80
CA HIS A 279 3.00 -12.11 -11.70
C HIS A 279 2.85 -13.44 -10.96
N LEU A 280 1.61 -13.90 -10.83
CA LEU A 280 1.25 -15.31 -10.68
C LEU A 280 0.09 -15.62 -11.63
N LEU A 281 0.25 -15.21 -12.90
CA LEU A 281 -0.52 -15.76 -14.03
C LEU A 281 0.40 -16.75 -14.76
N PRO A 282 -0.10 -17.90 -15.24
CA PRO A 282 0.73 -18.88 -15.93
C PRO A 282 1.06 -18.46 -17.37
N ASP A 283 2.32 -18.74 -17.74
CA ASP A 283 2.91 -18.92 -19.07
C ASP A 283 2.91 -17.76 -20.09
N GLU A 284 4.07 -17.13 -20.24
CA GLU A 284 4.77 -17.14 -21.53
C GLU A 284 6.24 -17.52 -21.29
N LYS A 285 6.77 -18.41 -22.13
CA LYS A 285 8.10 -19.02 -22.02
C LYS A 285 9.19 -17.95 -22.14
N GLU A 286 9.86 -17.63 -21.04
CA GLU A 286 11.14 -16.89 -21.07
C GLU A 286 12.31 -17.89 -21.13
N GLU A 287 13.02 -17.86 -22.26
CA GLU A 287 14.31 -18.50 -22.47
C GLU A 287 15.33 -18.07 -21.38
N PRO A 288 16.24 -18.96 -20.93
CA PRO A 288 17.19 -18.62 -19.88
C PRO A 288 18.24 -17.63 -20.42
N ALA A 289 18.27 -16.43 -19.84
CA ALA A 289 19.29 -15.42 -20.13
C ALA A 289 20.71 -15.94 -19.78
N PRO A 290 21.73 -15.62 -20.59
CA PRO A 290 23.09 -16.15 -20.43
C PRO A 290 23.75 -15.58 -19.16
N GLN A 291 24.29 -16.47 -18.34
CA GLN A 291 25.11 -16.13 -17.19
C GLN A 291 26.47 -15.61 -17.67
N PHE A 292 26.73 -14.31 -17.52
CA PHE A 292 28.07 -13.76 -17.70
C PHE A 292 28.85 -13.88 -16.38
N PHE A 293 29.77 -14.84 -16.35
CA PHE A 293 30.83 -14.94 -15.36
C PHE A 293 31.89 -13.87 -15.68
N PHE A 294 32.14 -12.92 -14.77
CA PHE A 294 33.29 -12.02 -14.89
C PHE A 294 34.40 -12.53 -13.94
N ASP A 295 35.36 -13.22 -14.54
CA ASP A 295 36.59 -13.70 -13.90
C ASP A 295 37.52 -12.50 -13.60
N LEU A 296 37.70 -12.18 -12.32
CA LEU A 296 38.73 -11.26 -11.85
C LEU A 296 39.98 -12.04 -11.45
N SER A 297 40.74 -12.51 -12.45
CA SER A 297 42.08 -13.07 -12.24
C SER A 297 43.14 -12.41 -13.13
N SER A 298 43.30 -11.09 -13.03
CA SER A 298 44.49 -10.40 -13.54
C SER A 298 45.52 -10.16 -12.42
N LYS A 299 46.43 -11.12 -12.24
CA LYS A 299 47.67 -10.93 -11.47
C LYS A 299 48.56 -9.85 -12.11
N PRO A 300 49.18 -8.94 -11.34
CA PRO A 300 50.43 -8.32 -11.74
C PRO A 300 51.62 -9.07 -11.14
N LYS A 301 52.55 -9.48 -12.01
CA LYS A 301 53.85 -10.04 -11.63
C LYS A 301 54.76 -8.97 -11.02
N GLY A 302 55.12 -9.18 -9.77
CA GLY A 302 56.47 -9.09 -9.18
C GLY A 302 57.37 -7.87 -9.41
N ARG A 303 57.82 -7.26 -8.30
CA ARG A 303 59.26 -7.12 -8.00
C ARG A 303 59.51 -6.90 -6.51
N LYS A 304 60.39 -7.74 -5.95
CA LYS A 304 60.95 -7.68 -4.58
C LYS A 304 61.73 -6.38 -4.36
N ARG A 305 61.60 -5.80 -3.16
CA ARG A 305 62.69 -5.19 -2.37
C ARG A 305 62.23 -5.05 -0.91
N ARG A 306 63.04 -5.57 0.03
CA ARG A 306 62.94 -5.33 1.48
C ARG A 306 63.36 -3.88 1.78
N PRO A 307 62.99 -3.34 2.96
CA PRO A 307 64.07 -3.01 3.90
C PRO A 307 63.76 -3.30 5.38
N GLU A 308 64.84 -3.54 6.12
CA GLU A 308 64.95 -3.40 7.57
C GLU A 308 64.89 -1.92 8.00
N GLY A 309 64.45 -1.71 9.24
CA GLY A 309 65.01 -0.72 10.18
C GLY A 309 64.71 0.77 9.94
N GLY A 310 64.06 1.41 10.91
CA GLY A 310 64.04 2.88 11.02
C GLY A 310 62.90 3.43 11.88
N GLU A 311 63.25 3.89 13.08
CA GLU A 311 62.40 4.64 14.00
C GLU A 311 61.97 6.01 13.42
N GLY A 312 60.80 6.48 13.88
CA GLY A 312 60.50 7.91 14.00
C GLY A 312 59.97 8.64 12.76
N GLN A 313 58.65 8.88 12.71
CA GLN A 313 58.03 10.22 12.57
C GLN A 313 56.54 10.09 12.22
N GLN A 314 55.69 10.72 13.03
CA GLN A 314 54.27 10.94 12.73
C GLN A 314 54.11 11.82 11.47
N PRO A 315 53.25 11.46 10.50
CA PRO A 315 52.82 12.41 9.50
C PRO A 315 51.55 13.14 9.97
N LYS A 316 51.64 14.47 9.88
CA LYS A 316 50.62 15.48 10.11
C LYS A 316 49.34 15.19 9.29
N ARG A 317 48.19 15.38 9.92
CA ARG A 317 46.85 15.30 9.32
C ARG A 317 46.74 16.25 8.12
N ALA A 318 46.44 15.70 6.95
CA ALA A 318 45.98 16.47 5.79
C ALA A 318 44.54 16.97 5.99
N PRO A 319 44.11 18.07 5.34
CA PRO A 319 42.82 18.70 5.57
C PRO A 319 41.67 17.92 4.92
N GLY A 320 40.59 17.73 5.69
CA GLY A 320 39.21 17.52 5.24
C GLY A 320 38.95 16.52 4.12
N LYS A 321 38.81 15.23 4.46
CA LYS A 321 37.91 14.38 3.66
C LYS A 321 36.49 14.97 3.80
N PRO A 322 35.71 15.13 2.72
CA PRO A 322 34.30 15.47 2.84
C PRO A 322 33.62 14.44 3.77
N PRO A 323 32.67 14.86 4.62
CA PRO A 323 32.07 13.97 5.60
C PRO A 323 31.50 12.75 4.90
N LEU A 324 31.97 11.55 5.27
CA LEU A 324 31.29 10.33 4.86
C LEU A 324 29.87 10.38 5.41
N PRO A 325 28.83 10.09 4.60
CA PRO A 325 27.47 10.08 5.07
C PRO A 325 27.32 9.09 6.23
N THR A 326 26.85 9.56 7.37
CA THR A 326 26.50 8.75 8.54
C THR A 326 25.15 8.01 8.38
N ALA A 327 24.67 7.84 7.15
CA ALA A 327 23.48 7.05 6.80
C ALA A 327 23.56 6.56 5.34
N ALA A 328 22.90 5.44 5.06
CA ALA A 328 22.87 4.81 3.74
C ALA A 328 22.08 5.67 2.73
N CYS A 329 22.77 6.55 2.01
CA CYS A 329 22.17 7.37 0.96
C CYS A 329 22.06 6.56 -0.34
N TRP A 330 20.83 6.41 -0.85
CA TRP A 330 20.52 5.64 -2.05
C TRP A 330 20.88 6.32 -3.37
N PHE A 331 21.21 7.61 -3.34
CA PHE A 331 21.59 8.42 -4.50
C PHE A 331 23.08 8.75 -4.54
N CYS A 332 23.83 8.38 -3.50
CA CYS A 332 25.29 8.48 -3.55
C CYS A 332 25.83 7.30 -4.37
N LEU A 333 26.46 7.55 -5.52
CA LEU A 333 27.12 6.49 -6.31
C LEU A 333 28.21 5.74 -5.51
N ALA A 334 28.77 6.37 -4.47
CA ALA A 334 29.73 5.75 -3.56
C ALA A 334 29.09 4.79 -2.54
N SER A 335 27.75 4.77 -2.42
CA SER A 335 27.02 3.87 -1.55
C SER A 335 26.93 2.47 -2.19
N PRO A 336 27.19 1.38 -1.46
CA PRO A 336 26.99 0.02 -1.96
C PRO A 336 25.52 -0.31 -2.24
N GLU A 337 24.58 0.49 -1.74
CA GLU A 337 23.13 0.33 -1.92
C GLU A 337 22.58 1.01 -3.18
N VAL A 338 23.43 1.63 -4.00
CA VAL A 338 23.00 2.30 -5.23
C VAL A 338 22.60 1.29 -6.31
N GLU A 339 21.41 1.47 -6.88
CA GLU A 339 20.90 0.62 -7.96
C GLU A 339 21.58 0.95 -9.29
N LYS A 340 22.75 0.35 -9.51
CA LYS A 340 23.59 0.60 -10.69
C LYS A 340 22.87 0.37 -12.01
N HIS A 341 21.88 -0.52 -12.03
CA HIS A 341 21.10 -0.87 -13.22
C HIS A 341 20.18 0.26 -13.70
N LEU A 342 19.90 1.28 -12.87
CA LEU A 342 19.08 2.43 -13.24
C LEU A 342 19.91 3.60 -13.79
N VAL A 343 21.24 3.52 -13.71
CA VAL A 343 22.13 4.58 -14.17
C VAL A 343 22.20 4.55 -15.70
N VAL A 344 21.84 5.66 -16.32
CA VAL A 344 21.79 5.84 -17.78
C VAL A 344 23.08 6.49 -18.30
N SER A 345 23.61 7.46 -17.56
CA SER A 345 24.82 8.20 -17.93
C SER A 345 25.53 8.68 -16.67
N ILE A 346 26.85 8.68 -16.67
CA ILE A 346 27.68 9.22 -15.59
C ILE A 346 28.59 10.30 -16.20
N GLY A 347 28.51 11.50 -15.67
CA GLY A 347 29.37 12.64 -15.99
C GLY A 347 30.52 12.77 -14.99
N THR A 348 31.05 13.99 -14.88
CA THR A 348 32.19 14.33 -14.01
C THR A 348 31.74 14.56 -12.56
N HIS A 349 30.64 15.26 -12.37
CA HIS A 349 30.06 15.65 -11.07
C HIS A 349 28.60 15.23 -10.90
N CYS A 350 27.89 14.90 -11.98
CA CYS A 350 26.50 14.45 -12.00
C CYS A 350 26.33 13.12 -12.73
N TYR A 351 25.21 12.45 -12.50
CA TYR A 351 24.79 11.28 -13.24
C TYR A 351 23.28 11.34 -13.51
N LEU A 352 22.88 10.65 -14.57
CA LEU A 352 21.49 10.49 -14.98
C LEU A 352 21.03 9.09 -14.60
N ALA A 353 19.87 8.98 -13.97
CA ALA A 353 19.25 7.70 -13.65
C ALA A 353 17.75 7.68 -13.98
N LEU A 354 17.19 6.51 -14.21
CA LEU A 354 15.75 6.32 -14.34
C LEU A 354 15.06 6.51 -12.99
N ALA A 355 13.91 7.18 -12.98
CA ALA A 355 13.10 7.35 -11.78
C ALA A 355 12.42 6.04 -11.39
N LYS A 356 12.59 5.60 -10.13
CA LYS A 356 11.84 4.46 -9.58
C LYS A 356 10.38 4.85 -9.42
N GLY A 357 9.49 4.27 -10.24
CA GLY A 357 8.07 4.62 -10.24
C GLY A 357 7.79 5.98 -10.88
N GLY A 358 8.50 6.31 -11.97
CA GLY A 358 8.31 7.57 -12.67
C GLY A 358 6.90 7.79 -13.23
N LEU A 359 6.45 9.05 -13.23
CA LEU A 359 5.17 9.50 -13.80
C LEU A 359 5.01 9.16 -15.29
N THR A 360 6.10 9.09 -16.05
CA THR A 360 6.11 8.65 -17.44
C THR A 360 7.22 7.62 -17.66
N PRO A 361 7.14 6.77 -18.70
CA PRO A 361 8.18 5.77 -18.98
C PRO A 361 9.58 6.36 -19.19
N ASP A 362 9.66 7.62 -19.58
CA ASP A 362 10.89 8.34 -19.87
C ASP A 362 11.30 9.30 -18.73
N HIS A 363 10.73 9.14 -17.53
CA HIS A 363 11.05 9.97 -16.38
C HIS A 363 12.46 9.66 -15.86
N VAL A 364 13.33 10.68 -15.87
CA VAL A 364 14.73 10.60 -15.43
C VAL A 364 15.03 11.57 -14.29
N LEU A 365 16.10 11.26 -13.55
CA LEU A 365 16.64 12.04 -12.44
C LEU A 365 18.03 12.54 -12.80
N ILE A 366 18.30 13.83 -12.61
CA ILE A 366 19.66 14.38 -12.58
C ILE A 366 20.10 14.47 -11.13
N LEU A 367 21.22 13.84 -10.81
CA LEU A 367 21.71 13.64 -9.44
C LEU A 367 23.20 13.99 -9.38
N PRO A 368 23.67 14.75 -8.37
CA PRO A 368 25.11 14.92 -8.15
C PRO A 368 25.72 13.59 -7.67
N ILE A 369 26.96 13.33 -8.05
CA ILE A 369 27.74 12.18 -7.59
C ILE A 369 28.08 12.36 -6.10
N GLY A 370 28.40 13.59 -5.70
CA GLY A 370 28.64 13.99 -4.30
C GLY A 370 27.34 14.16 -3.52
N HIS A 371 27.41 13.98 -2.20
CA HIS A 371 26.27 14.20 -1.31
C HIS A 371 26.03 15.71 -1.14
N CYS A 372 25.06 16.24 -1.87
CA CYS A 372 24.60 17.62 -1.77
C CYS A 372 23.09 17.59 -1.58
N GLN A 373 22.53 18.40 -0.67
CA GLN A 373 21.11 18.34 -0.32
C GLN A 373 20.22 19.07 -1.34
N SER A 374 20.67 20.20 -1.86
CA SER A 374 19.88 21.10 -2.70
C SER A 374 20.68 21.69 -3.86
N MET A 375 19.99 22.27 -4.86
CA MET A 375 20.64 23.04 -5.94
C MET A 375 21.36 24.28 -5.41
N VAL A 376 20.90 24.84 -4.29
CA VAL A 376 21.48 26.03 -3.65
C VAL A 376 22.87 25.73 -3.09
N ASP A 377 23.08 24.52 -2.57
CA ASP A 377 24.34 24.12 -1.95
C ASP A 377 25.40 23.61 -2.95
N LEU A 378 25.07 23.58 -4.25
CA LEU A 378 26.00 23.12 -5.28
C LEU A 378 27.13 24.12 -5.53
N ALA A 379 28.33 23.57 -5.78
CA ALA A 379 29.46 24.31 -6.34
C ALA A 379 29.19 24.65 -7.82
N SER A 380 29.80 25.73 -8.31
CA SER A 380 29.55 26.26 -9.67
C SER A 380 29.78 25.22 -10.76
N GLU A 381 30.85 24.43 -10.64
CA GLU A 381 31.17 23.34 -11.57
C GLU A 381 30.07 22.25 -11.65
N VAL A 382 29.37 21.98 -10.55
CA VAL A 382 28.27 20.99 -10.53
C VAL A 382 27.01 21.59 -11.14
N VAL A 383 26.72 22.87 -10.87
CA VAL A 383 25.58 23.59 -11.46
C VAL A 383 25.72 23.64 -12.98
N GLU A 384 26.92 23.94 -13.49
CA GLU A 384 27.20 23.96 -14.93
C GLU A 384 26.90 22.61 -15.59
N GLU A 385 27.29 21.50 -14.97
CA GLU A 385 27.01 20.18 -15.50
C GLU A 385 25.53 19.79 -15.42
N VAL A 386 24.81 20.18 -14.36
CA VAL A 386 23.35 20.02 -14.28
C VAL A 386 22.66 20.75 -15.44
N GLU A 387 23.06 21.99 -15.76
CA GLU A 387 22.49 22.74 -16.88
C GLU A 387 22.83 22.13 -18.25
N GLN A 388 24.00 21.49 -18.40
CA GLN A 388 24.34 20.71 -19.58
C GLN A 388 23.41 19.50 -19.75
N TYR A 389 23.14 18.76 -18.67
CA TYR A 389 22.17 17.65 -18.68
C TYR A 389 20.75 18.14 -19.02
N LYS A 390 20.28 19.24 -18.40
CA LYS A 390 18.98 19.84 -18.70
C LYS A 390 18.88 20.22 -20.18
N SER A 391 19.90 20.86 -20.73
CA SER A 391 19.95 21.28 -22.14
C SER A 391 19.95 20.08 -23.11
N ALA A 392 20.66 19.00 -22.77
CA ALA A 392 20.67 17.78 -23.56
C ALA A 392 19.29 17.08 -23.54
N LEU A 393 18.68 16.94 -22.37
CA LEU A 393 17.35 16.33 -22.21
C LEU A 393 16.25 17.16 -22.87
N LYS A 394 16.30 18.49 -22.79
CA LYS A 394 15.38 19.39 -23.51
C LYS A 394 15.41 19.11 -25.02
N ARG A 395 16.60 19.03 -25.62
CA ARG A 395 16.74 18.70 -27.06
C ARG A 395 16.27 17.28 -27.37
N PHE A 396 16.63 16.31 -26.54
CA PHE A 396 16.26 14.90 -26.72
C PHE A 396 14.75 14.68 -26.71
N PHE A 397 14.05 15.24 -25.71
CA PHE A 397 12.60 15.12 -25.60
C PHE A 397 11.86 15.98 -26.64
N GLY A 398 12.38 17.17 -26.95
CA GLY A 398 11.83 18.03 -27.99
C GLY A 398 11.81 17.33 -29.36
N ALA A 399 12.89 16.64 -29.73
CA ALA A 399 12.97 15.86 -30.97
C ALA A 399 11.97 14.69 -31.03
N ARG A 400 11.42 14.27 -29.88
CA ARG A 400 10.40 13.20 -29.76
C ARG A 400 8.99 13.74 -29.54
N GLY A 401 8.77 15.03 -29.75
CA GLY A 401 7.46 15.66 -29.56
C GLY A 401 7.01 15.73 -28.10
N LYS A 402 7.96 15.82 -27.16
CA LYS A 402 7.67 15.93 -25.72
C LYS A 402 8.25 17.21 -25.14
N ARG A 403 7.47 17.89 -24.30
CA ARG A 403 7.87 19.03 -23.49
C ARG A 403 8.70 18.56 -22.30
N PHE A 404 9.77 19.27 -22.00
CA PHE A 404 10.60 19.04 -20.82
C PHE A 404 9.99 19.79 -19.62
N VAL A 405 9.67 19.06 -18.55
CA VAL A 405 9.25 19.64 -17.27
C VAL A 405 10.23 19.14 -16.21
N ALA A 406 10.79 20.05 -15.40
CA ALA A 406 11.71 19.68 -14.34
C ALA A 406 11.35 20.36 -13.02
N PHE A 407 11.54 19.65 -11.92
CA PHE A 407 11.33 20.19 -10.58
C PHE A 407 12.30 19.55 -9.59
N GLU A 408 12.74 20.34 -8.61
CA GLU A 408 13.56 19.84 -7.50
C GLU A 408 12.65 19.39 -6.37
N ARG A 409 12.85 18.16 -5.87
CA ARG A 409 12.16 17.69 -4.67
C ARG A 409 13.06 17.84 -3.45
N ASN A 410 13.10 19.03 -2.86
CA ASN A 410 13.83 19.31 -1.62
C ASN A 410 12.93 19.25 -0.38
N TYR A 411 12.39 18.06 -0.07
CA TYR A 411 11.58 17.83 1.14
C TYR A 411 12.07 16.59 1.87
N ARG A 412 12.68 16.78 3.06
CA ARG A 412 13.31 15.71 3.87
C ARG A 412 14.25 14.79 3.06
N SER A 413 14.82 15.33 1.97
CA SER A 413 15.82 14.62 1.16
C SER A 413 17.20 14.96 1.71
N GLN A 414 18.07 13.96 1.76
CA GLN A 414 19.48 14.17 2.09
C GLN A 414 20.34 14.35 0.82
N HIS A 415 19.79 13.99 -0.34
CA HIS A 415 20.47 14.11 -1.63
C HIS A 415 19.58 14.86 -2.61
N LEU A 416 20.19 15.76 -3.38
CA LEU A 416 19.55 16.54 -4.41
C LEU A 416 18.96 15.60 -5.47
N GLN A 417 17.68 15.79 -5.75
CA GLN A 417 16.92 15.04 -6.76
C GLN A 417 16.21 16.01 -7.69
N LEU A 418 16.81 16.26 -8.84
CA LEU A 418 16.18 17.03 -9.91
C LEU A 418 15.41 16.06 -10.82
N GLN A 419 14.10 16.09 -10.70
CA GLN A 419 13.17 15.23 -11.43
C GLN A 419 12.91 15.84 -12.81
N VAL A 420 12.94 15.03 -13.86
CA VAL A 420 12.69 15.45 -15.25
C VAL A 420 11.62 14.57 -15.88
N VAL A 421 10.44 15.14 -16.10
CA VAL A 421 9.26 14.44 -16.62
C VAL A 421 8.97 14.96 -18.04
N PRO A 422 9.11 14.13 -19.08
CA PRO A 422 8.71 14.51 -20.42
C PRO A 422 7.19 14.35 -20.60
N VAL A 423 6.52 15.39 -21.09
CA VAL A 423 5.06 15.43 -21.30
C VAL A 423 4.77 15.56 -22.80
N PRO A 424 3.89 14.75 -23.41
CA PRO A 424 3.58 14.86 -24.84
C PRO A 424 3.04 16.25 -25.23
N LEU A 425 3.56 16.84 -26.31
CA LEU A 425 3.17 18.20 -26.75
C LEU A 425 1.70 18.32 -27.16
N ASN A 426 1.07 17.21 -27.53
CA ASN A 426 -0.33 17.14 -27.94
C ASN A 426 -1.32 16.99 -26.78
N CYS A 427 -0.85 16.77 -25.56
CA CYS A 427 -1.73 16.57 -24.39
C CYS A 427 -2.08 17.87 -23.68
N CYS A 428 -1.14 18.82 -23.59
CA CYS A 428 -1.32 20.08 -22.85
C CYS A 428 -0.28 21.14 -23.23
N THR A 429 -0.63 22.41 -23.01
CA THR A 429 0.26 23.57 -23.17
C THR A 429 1.20 23.74 -21.97
N THR A 430 2.16 24.67 -22.02
CA THR A 430 2.96 25.02 -20.82
C THR A 430 2.05 25.60 -19.73
N GLU A 431 1.03 26.34 -20.14
CA GLU A 431 0.18 27.11 -19.23
C GLU A 431 -0.73 26.18 -18.46
N ASP A 432 -1.29 25.16 -19.13
CA ASP A 432 -2.05 24.08 -18.48
C ASP A 432 -1.21 23.35 -17.41
N ILE A 433 0.09 23.15 -17.67
CA ILE A 433 1.00 22.52 -16.70
C ILE A 433 1.21 23.45 -15.51
N LYS A 434 1.47 24.73 -15.75
CA LYS A 434 1.63 25.74 -14.68
C LYS A 434 0.37 25.83 -13.81
N GLU A 435 -0.80 25.91 -14.44
CA GLU A 435 -2.09 25.92 -13.75
C GLU A 435 -2.30 24.64 -12.92
N ALA A 436 -1.96 23.46 -13.45
CA ALA A 436 -2.05 22.21 -12.71
C ALA A 436 -1.18 22.22 -11.44
N PHE A 437 0.02 22.80 -11.49
CA PHE A 437 0.86 22.97 -10.29
C PHE A 437 0.24 23.93 -9.27
N ILE A 438 -0.32 25.07 -9.73
CA ILE A 438 -0.96 26.07 -8.85
C ILE A 438 -2.19 25.49 -8.17
N VAL A 439 -3.12 24.92 -8.95
CA VAL A 439 -4.37 24.32 -8.43
C VAL A 439 -4.04 23.22 -7.44
N GLN A 440 -3.09 22.33 -7.76
CA GLN A 440 -2.74 21.26 -6.86
C GLN A 440 -2.06 21.76 -5.58
N ALA A 441 -1.27 22.84 -5.65
CA ALA A 441 -0.66 23.44 -4.47
C ALA A 441 -1.70 24.10 -3.56
N GLU A 442 -2.65 24.86 -4.13
CA GLU A 442 -3.76 25.46 -3.38
C GLU A 442 -4.59 24.40 -2.65
N GLU A 443 -4.93 23.29 -3.32
CA GLU A 443 -5.66 22.16 -2.72
C GLU A 443 -4.91 21.52 -1.54
N GLN A 444 -3.58 21.50 -1.60
CA GLN A 444 -2.73 20.98 -0.51
C GLN A 444 -2.33 22.05 0.51
N ARG A 445 -2.85 23.29 0.35
CA ARG A 445 -2.51 24.46 1.18
C ARG A 445 -1.01 24.76 1.18
N ILE A 446 -0.37 24.58 0.03
CA ILE A 446 1.02 24.92 -0.22
C ILE A 446 1.02 26.24 -0.98
N GLU A 447 1.71 27.25 -0.43
CA GLU A 447 1.92 28.51 -1.12
C GLU A 447 3.08 28.37 -2.11
N LEU A 448 2.78 28.50 -3.41
CA LEU A 448 3.81 28.57 -4.44
C LEU A 448 4.17 30.03 -4.70
N LEU A 449 5.46 30.33 -4.65
CA LEU A 449 6.00 31.63 -4.99
C LEU A 449 6.65 31.55 -6.37
N GLU A 450 6.17 32.37 -7.29
CA GLU A 450 6.78 32.52 -8.60
C GLU A 450 8.07 33.35 -8.48
N ILE A 451 9.18 32.76 -8.90
CA ILE A 451 10.47 33.44 -8.94
C ILE A 451 10.63 34.10 -10.32
N PRO A 452 11.05 35.39 -10.40
CA PRO A 452 11.33 36.03 -11.68
C PRO A 452 12.43 35.31 -12.47
N GLU A 453 12.31 35.27 -13.81
CA GLU A 453 13.16 34.49 -14.74
C GLU A 453 14.69 34.74 -14.66
N HIS A 454 15.12 35.79 -13.95
CA HIS A 454 16.53 36.18 -13.83
C HIS A 454 17.03 36.27 -12.38
N SER A 455 16.23 35.80 -11.41
CA SER A 455 16.60 35.79 -10.00
C SER A 455 17.36 34.52 -9.66
N ALA A 456 18.54 34.65 -9.05
CA ALA A 456 19.28 33.49 -8.57
C ALA A 456 18.56 32.86 -7.36
N LEU A 457 18.36 31.53 -7.36
CA LEU A 457 17.73 30.78 -6.26
C LEU A 457 18.34 31.12 -4.88
N LYS A 458 19.66 31.36 -4.82
CA LYS A 458 20.39 31.79 -3.61
C LYS A 458 19.92 33.12 -3.01
N GLN A 459 19.36 34.01 -3.83
CA GLN A 459 18.93 35.36 -3.40
C GLN A 459 17.52 35.36 -2.80
N VAL A 460 16.72 34.31 -3.06
CA VAL A 460 15.31 34.21 -2.65
C VAL A 460 15.16 33.66 -1.22
N GLU A 461 16.08 32.80 -0.75
CA GLU A 461 16.01 32.22 0.61
C GLU A 461 16.42 33.18 1.74
N GLY A 462 17.33 34.13 1.47
CA GLY A 462 17.86 35.04 2.49
C GLY A 462 16.84 36.03 3.07
N ALA A 463 15.69 36.22 2.41
CA ALA A 463 14.65 37.17 2.83
C ALA A 463 13.64 36.58 3.84
N HIS A 464 13.61 35.26 4.04
CA HIS A 464 12.50 34.57 4.74
C HIS A 464 12.92 33.70 5.94
N GLN A 465 14.15 33.88 6.46
CA GLN A 465 14.70 33.11 7.58
C GLN A 465 14.03 33.33 8.96
N GLY A 466 12.84 33.94 9.01
CA GLY A 466 12.11 34.24 10.25
C GLY A 466 10.98 33.27 10.62
N LEU A 467 10.47 32.43 9.71
CA LEU A 467 9.25 31.64 9.94
C LEU A 467 9.19 30.41 8.99
N LEU A 468 9.54 29.19 9.42
CA LEU A 468 9.44 28.01 8.54
C LEU A 468 9.21 26.74 9.38
N GLU A 469 8.17 25.89 9.24
CA GLU A 469 7.28 25.50 8.14
C GLU A 469 7.94 25.29 6.76
N PRO A 470 7.77 24.13 6.11
CA PRO A 470 8.53 23.80 4.90
C PRO A 470 7.92 24.47 3.66
N ARG A 471 8.66 25.41 3.06
CA ARG A 471 8.36 26.01 1.75
C ARG A 471 9.57 25.82 0.84
N GLY A 472 9.35 25.37 -0.39
CA GLY A 472 10.39 25.20 -1.42
C GLY A 472 10.04 26.02 -2.66
N PRO A 473 11.01 26.57 -3.41
CA PRO A 473 10.73 27.40 -4.57
C PRO A 473 10.39 26.57 -5.83
N PHE A 474 9.57 27.13 -6.72
CA PHE A 474 9.14 26.50 -7.98
C PHE A 474 9.46 27.44 -9.16
N HIS A 475 10.00 26.88 -10.24
CA HIS A 475 10.25 27.58 -11.51
C HIS A 475 9.55 26.79 -12.64
N PRO A 476 8.73 27.43 -13.49
CA PRO A 476 8.13 26.77 -14.65
C PRO A 476 9.18 26.35 -15.70
#